data_AF-A0A4R3MN99-F1
#
_entry.id   AF-A0A4R3MN99-F1
#
_cell.length_a   1.000
_cell.length_b   1.000
_cell.length_c   1.000
_cell.angle_alpha   90.00
_cell.angle_beta   90.00
_cell.angle_gamma   90.00
#
_symmetry.space_group_name_H-M   'P 1'
#
loop_
_entity.id
_entity.type
_entity.pdbx_description
1 polymer ?
#
loop_
_entity_poly.entity_id
_entity_poly.type
_entity_poly.pdbx_seq_one_letter_code
_entity_poly.pdbx_strand_id
1 'polypeptide(L)' 'MKKLLIWAMYAYPEFGWELNHGWKYRNAEPSDFYIESTKFFGVLTMIVSTILIIIGLF' A
#
# COMPACT_ATOMS: atom_id res chain seq x y z
N MET A 1 4.73 -0.54 18.13
CA MET A 1 3.45 -1.02 17.54
C MET A 1 3.22 -0.50 16.12
N LYS A 2 3.29 0.81 15.84
CA LYS A 2 3.04 1.37 14.48
C LYS A 2 3.91 0.81 13.35
N LYS A 3 5.19 0.51 13.63
CA LYS A 3 6.10 -0.08 12.63
C LYS A 3 5.65 -1.48 12.16
N LEU A 4 5.02 -2.27 13.04
CA LEU A 4 4.57 -3.63 12.72
C LEU A 4 3.39 -3.62 11.73
N LEU A 5 2.48 -2.65 11.88
CA LEU A 5 1.31 -2.47 11.02
C LEU A 5 1.68 -2.11 9.58
N ILE A 6 2.68 -1.24 9.41
CA ILE A 6 3.13 -0.82 8.07
C ILE A 6 3.76 -2.00 7.32
N TRP A 7 4.58 -2.81 8.01
CA TRP A 7 5.13 -4.03 7.42
C TRP A 7 4.07 -5.07 7.07
N ALA A 8 3.06 -5.24 7.93
CA ALA A 8 1.96 -6.17 7.66
C ALA A 8 1.14 -5.75 6.42
N MET A 9 0.85 -4.45 6.26
CA MET A 9 0.12 -3.95 5.08
C MET A 9 0.92 -4.08 3.79
N TYR A 10 2.25 -3.93 3.85
CA TYR A 10 3.12 -4.09 2.68
C TYR A 10 3.31 -5.56 2.29
N ALA A 11 3.42 -6.46 3.29
CA ALA A 11 3.57 -7.89 3.06
C ALA A 11 2.25 -8.57 2.65
N TYR A 12 1.10 -8.04 3.10
CA TYR A 12 -0.23 -8.58 2.84
C TYR A 12 -1.15 -7.51 2.22
N PRO A 13 -0.96 -7.20 0.92
CA PRO A 13 -1.80 -6.23 0.20
C PRO A 13 -3.28 -6.64 0.15
N GLU A 14 -3.56 -7.94 0.25
CA GLU A 14 -4.91 -8.51 0.35
C GLU A 14 -5.65 -8.00 1.59
N PHE A 15 -4.96 -7.90 2.74
CA PHE A 15 -5.54 -7.34 3.97
C PHE A 15 -5.89 -5.86 3.79
N GLY A 16 -5.06 -5.10 3.05
CA GLY A 16 -5.36 -3.72 2.66
C GLY A 16 -6.59 -3.64 1.76
N TRP A 17 -6.77 -4.59 0.85
CA TRP A 17 -7.95 -4.67 0.01
C TRP A 17 -9.20 -5.04 0.82
N GLU A 18 -9.15 -6.02 1.72
CA GLU A 18 -10.28 -6.41 2.57
C GLU A 18 -10.80 -5.25 3.42
N LEU A 19 -9.91 -4.46 4.01
CA LEU A 19 -10.28 -3.28 4.80
C LEU A 19 -10.97 -2.20 3.97
N ASN A 20 -10.53 -1.98 2.72
CA ASN A 20 -11.04 -0.88 1.89
C ASN A 20 -12.23 -1.27 1.00
N HIS A 21 -12.27 -2.54 0.55
CA HIS A 21 -13.18 -3.04 -0.47
C HIS A 21 -13.94 -4.30 -0.03
N GLY A 22 -13.39 -5.09 0.89
CA GLY A 22 -14.02 -6.34 1.38
C GLY A 22 -15.36 -6.13 2.09
N TRP A 23 -15.61 -4.96 2.66
CA TRP A 23 -16.93 -4.61 3.22
C TRP A 23 -17.99 -4.32 2.13
N LYS A 24 -17.56 -3.92 0.92
CA LYS A 24 -18.43 -3.51 -0.18
C LYS A 24 -18.79 -4.66 -1.12
N TYR A 25 -17.91 -5.65 -1.23
CA TYR A 25 -18.08 -6.80 -2.11
C TYR A 25 -18.06 -8.10 -1.29
N ARG A 26 -19.15 -8.89 -1.36
CA ARG A 26 -19.17 -10.23 -0.73
C ARG A 26 -18.44 -11.24 -1.63
N ASN A 27 -17.49 -11.98 -1.07
CA ASN A 27 -16.76 -13.07 -1.74
C ASN A 27 -16.04 -12.63 -3.03
N ALA A 28 -15.60 -11.38 -3.11
CA ALA A 28 -14.69 -10.96 -4.15
C ALA A 28 -13.26 -11.02 -3.60
N GLU A 29 -12.33 -11.52 -4.40
CA GLU A 29 -10.91 -11.51 -4.09
C GLU A 29 -10.24 -10.31 -4.78
N PRO A 30 -9.17 -9.75 -4.19
CA PRO A 30 -8.36 -8.75 -4.87
C PRO A 30 -7.82 -9.33 -6.17
N SER A 31 -7.93 -8.57 -7.27
CA SER A 31 -7.32 -8.98 -8.53
C SER A 31 -5.79 -8.86 -8.47
N ASP A 32 -5.09 -9.69 -9.24
CA ASP A 32 -3.63 -9.62 -9.36
C ASP A 32 -3.16 -8.21 -9.75
N PHE A 33 -3.88 -7.56 -10.66
CA PHE A 33 -3.63 -6.19 -11.05
C PHE A 33 -3.72 -5.20 -9.88
N TYR A 34 -4.68 -5.37 -8.97
CA TYR A 34 -4.78 -4.55 -7.77
C TYR A 34 -3.58 -4.75 -6.84
N ILE A 35 -3.16 -6.00 -6.65
CA ILE A 35 -2.01 -6.34 -5.80
C ILE A 35 -0.72 -5.74 -6.38
N GLU A 36 -0.48 -5.91 -7.68
CA GLU A 36 0.71 -5.39 -8.35
C GLU A 36 0.74 -3.86 -8.39
N SER A 37 -0.38 -3.22 -8.73
CA SER A 37 -0.48 -1.76 -8.73
C SER A 37 -0.26 -1.18 -7.33
N THR A 38 -0.83 -1.79 -6.29
CA THR A 38 -0.63 -1.34 -4.90
C THR A 38 0.85 -1.38 -4.49
N LYS A 39 1.57 -2.46 -4.85
CA LYS A 39 3.02 -2.56 -4.60
C LYS A 39 3.79 -1.50 -5.39
N PHE A 40 3.48 -1.32 -6.67
CA PHE A 40 4.13 -0.33 -7.54
C PHE A 40 3.95 1.10 -7.02
N PHE A 41 2.71 1.50 -6.71
CA PHE A 41 2.43 2.84 -6.17
C PHE A 41 3.01 3.04 -4.78
N GLY A 42 3.09 2.00 -3.95
CA GLY A 42 3.77 2.05 -2.66
C GLY A 42 5.25 2.42 -2.81
N VAL A 43 5.96 1.73 -3.70
CA VAL A 43 7.37 2.02 -4.02
C VAL A 43 7.52 3.43 -4.61
N LEU A 44 6.68 3.78 -5.58
CA LEU A 44 6.72 5.09 -6.24
C LEU A 44 6.53 6.22 -5.22
N THR A 45 5.55 6.09 -4.33
CA THR A 45 5.28 7.10 -3.29
C THR A 45 6.48 7.23 -2.35
N MET A 46 7.11 6.12 -1.96
CA MET A 46 8.31 6.16 -1.11
C MET A 46 9.46 6.94 -1.78
N ILE A 47 9.68 6.72 -3.08
CA ILE A 47 10.71 7.43 -3.86
C ILE A 47 10.37 8.92 -3.92
N VAL A 48 9.15 9.28 -4.30
CA VAL A 48 8.71 10.68 -4.41
C VAL A 48 8.81 11.40 -3.06
N SER A 49 8.32 10.80 -1.98
CA SER A 49 8.42 11.38 -0.64
C SER A 49 9.88 11.59 -0.22
N THR A 50 10.78 10.65 -0.55
CA THR A 50 12.21 10.79 -0.25
C THR A 50 12.82 11.98 -1.00
N ILE A 51 12.52 12.11 -2.30
CA ILE A 51 12.99 13.24 -3.11
C ILE A 51 12.48 14.57 -2.55
N LEU A 52 11.18 14.66 -2.21
CA LEU A 52 10.58 15.88 -1.66
C LEU A 52 11.21 16.27 -0.31
N ILE A 53 11.50 15.31 0.55
CA ILE A 53 12.20 15.58 1.82
C ILE A 53 13.60 16.12 1.55
N ILE A 54 14.35 15.51 0.62
CA ILE A 54 15.70 15.97 0.28
C ILE A 54 15.64 17.40 -0.26
N ILE A 55 14.74 17.69 -1.20
CA ILE A 55 14.56 19.04 -1.75
C ILE A 55 14.19 20.04 -0.65
N GLY A 56 13.29 19.67 0.27
CA GLY A 56 12.87 20.57 1.35
C GLY A 56 13.90 20.78 2.46
N LEU A 57 14.97 19.98 2.50
CA LEU A 57 16.08 20.14 3.46
C LEU A 57 17.18 21.07 2.95
N PHE A 58 17.21 21.37 1.65
CA PHE A 58 18.13 22.32 1.01
C PHE A 58 17.44 23.66 0.76
#